data_AF-A0A918M2C7-F1
#
_entry.id   AF-A0A918M2C7-F1
#
_cell.length_a   1.000
_cell.length_b   1.000
_cell.length_c   1.000
_cell.angle_alpha   90.00
_cell.angle_beta   90.00
_cell.angle_gamma   90.00
#
_symmetry.space_group_name_H-M   'P 1'
#
loop_
_entity.id
_entity.type
_entity.pdbx_description
1 polymer ?
#
loop_
_entity_poly.entity_id
_entity_poly.type
_entity_poly.pdbx_seq_one_letter_code
_entity_poly.pdbx_strand_id
1 'polypeptide(L)' 'MVECLMNPETPEEQSSETLTALQQGLACPHISDYVFWSSDPNPTPEKVVDRAMVYKPIAL' A
#
# COMPACT_ATOMS: atom_id res chain seq x y z
N MET A 1 7.26 2.52 7.25
CA MET A 1 7.39 2.44 5.77
C MET A 1 6.14 2.95 5.07
N VAL A 2 4.94 2.41 5.32
CA VAL A 2 3.70 2.90 4.64
C VAL A 2 3.20 4.25 5.17
N GLU A 3 3.63 4.68 6.35
CA GLU A 3 3.32 6.03 6.88
C GLU A 3 3.81 7.18 5.98
N CYS A 4 4.90 6.98 5.23
CA CYS A 4 5.36 7.96 4.25
C CYS A 4 4.35 8.12 3.09
N LEU A 5 3.66 7.05 2.68
CA LEU A 5 2.65 7.13 1.63
C LEU A 5 1.39 7.89 2.02
N MET A 6 1.08 7.94 3.32
CA MET A 6 -0.11 8.61 3.85
C MET A 6 0.17 10.04 4.33
N ASN A 7 1.43 10.46 4.31
CA ASN A 7 1.80 11.82 4.65
C ASN A 7 1.75 12.72 3.40
N PRO A 8 0.99 13.82 3.43
CA PRO A 8 0.92 14.76 2.31
C PRO A 8 2.24 15.55 2.13
N GLU A 9 3.11 15.54 3.13
CA GLU A 9 4.43 16.19 3.09
C GLU A 9 5.52 15.30 2.45
N THR A 10 5.22 14.02 2.19
CA THR A 10 6.17 13.11 1.54
C THR A 10 6.25 13.42 0.04
N PRO A 11 7.46 13.62 -0.50
CA PRO A 11 7.61 13.83 -1.94
C PRO A 11 7.21 12.58 -2.72
N GLU A 12 6.64 12.80 -3.90
CA GLU A 12 6.08 11.76 -4.76
C GLU A 12 7.11 10.68 -5.14
N GLU A 13 8.40 11.04 -5.26
CA GLU A 13 9.48 10.06 -5.48
C GLU A 13 9.59 9.05 -4.34
N GLN A 14 9.65 9.51 -3.09
CA GLN A 14 9.74 8.62 -1.92
C GLN A 14 8.47 7.77 -1.78
N SER A 15 7.32 8.35 -2.08
CA SER A 15 6.04 7.63 -2.15
C SER A 15 6.09 6.53 -3.22
N SER A 16 6.55 6.84 -4.43
CA SER A 16 6.66 5.90 -5.54
C SER A 16 7.66 4.76 -5.27
N GLU A 17 8.83 5.08 -4.70
CA GLU A 17 9.82 4.08 -4.31
C GLU A 17 9.28 3.15 -3.22
N THR A 18 8.63 3.71 -2.20
CA THR A 18 7.99 2.93 -1.13
C THR A 18 6.90 2.03 -1.70
N LEU A 19 6.07 2.55 -2.61
CA LEU A 19 5.00 1.80 -3.25
C LEU A 19 5.55 0.67 -4.12
N THR A 20 6.64 0.92 -4.86
CA THR A 20 7.33 -0.09 -5.67
C THR A 20 7.94 -1.18 -4.80
N ALA A 21 8.61 -0.82 -3.71
CA ALA A 21 9.18 -1.78 -2.76
C ALA A 21 8.09 -2.65 -2.12
N LEU A 22 6.92 -2.07 -1.81
CA LEU A 22 5.77 -2.81 -1.29
C LEU A 22 5.15 -3.72 -2.35
N GLN A 23 4.98 -3.28 -3.60
CA GLN A 23 4.50 -4.13 -4.69
C GLN A 23 5.41 -5.35 -4.90
N GLN A 24 6.73 -5.15 -4.85
CA GLN A 24 7.71 -6.23 -4.98
C GLN A 24 7.73 -7.16 -3.76
N GLY A 25 7.65 -6.60 -2.55
CA GLY A 25 7.69 -7.38 -1.30
C GLY A 25 6.42 -8.17 -1.02
N LEU A 26 5.27 -7.63 -1.42
CA LEU A 26 3.95 -8.25 -1.20
C LEU A 26 3.42 -8.99 -2.43
N ALA A 27 4.12 -8.88 -3.58
CA ALA A 27 3.68 -9.41 -4.88
C ALA A 27 2.24 -9.02 -5.24
N CYS A 28 1.79 -7.85 -4.76
CA CYS A 28 0.41 -7.37 -4.86
C CYS A 28 0.32 -6.21 -5.85
N PRO A 29 -0.20 -6.43 -7.08
CA PRO A 29 -0.34 -5.37 -8.06
C PRO A 29 -1.38 -4.30 -7.68
N HIS A 30 -2.30 -4.60 -6.75
CA HIS A 30 -3.39 -3.70 -6.34
C HIS A 30 -3.10 -2.90 -5.06
N ILE A 31 -1.88 -2.86 -4.55
CA ILE A 31 -1.62 -2.17 -3.27
C ILE A 31 -1.83 -0.66 -3.33
N SER A 32 -1.62 -0.03 -4.49
CA SER A 32 -1.95 1.38 -4.72
C SER A 32 -3.45 1.62 -4.48
N ASP A 33 -4.30 0.69 -4.91
CA ASP A 33 -5.76 0.77 -4.73
C ASP A 33 -6.14 0.73 -3.23
N TYR A 34 -5.41 -0.04 -2.41
CA TYR A 34 -5.63 -0.03 -0.96
C TYR A 34 -5.14 1.25 -0.28
N VAL A 35 -4.11 1.91 -0.81
CA VAL A 35 -3.61 3.18 -0.26
C VAL A 35 -4.56 4.34 -0.63
N PHE A 36 -4.93 4.45 -1.90
CA PHE A 36 -5.70 5.58 -2.42
C PHE A 36 -7.22 5.37 -2.37
N TRP A 37 -7.68 4.12 -2.44
CA TRP A 37 -9.09 3.73 -2.56
C TRP A 37 -9.56 2.82 -1.42
N SER A 38 -8.90 2.89 -0.26
CA SER A 38 -9.29 2.11 0.90
C SER A 38 -10.75 2.35 1.26
N SER A 39 -11.53 1.25 1.35
CA SER A 39 -12.91 1.29 1.83
C SER A 39 -13.02 1.59 3.33
N ASP A 40 -11.90 1.56 4.06
CA ASP A 40 -11.84 1.98 5.45
C ASP A 40 -11.81 3.53 5.51
N PRO A 41 -12.67 4.17 6.31
CA PRO A 41 -12.68 5.62 6.49
C PRO A 41 -11.45 6.15 7.24
N ASN A 42 -10.67 5.26 7.88
CA ASN A 42 -9.37 5.56 8.48
C ASN A 42 -8.41 4.43 8.10
N PRO A 43 -7.86 4.44 6.88
CA PRO A 43 -6.86 3.48 6.49
C PRO A 43 -5.59 3.83 7.25
N THR A 44 -5.22 3.00 8.24
CA THR A 44 -3.89 3.09 8.84
C THR A 44 -2.89 2.37 7.92
N PRO A 45 -1.64 2.83 7.88
CA PRO A 45 -0.61 2.23 7.04
C PRO A 45 -0.42 0.73 7.36
N GLU A 46 -0.57 0.37 8.63
CA GLU A 46 -0.54 -1.03 9.09
C GLU A 46 -1.69 -1.86 8.51
N LYS A 47 -2.93 -1.33 8.48
CA LYS A 47 -4.08 -2.01 7.88
C LYS A 47 -3.91 -2.24 6.38
N VAL A 48 -3.29 -1.29 5.69
CA VAL A 48 -3.02 -1.44 4.25
C VAL A 48 -2.02 -2.56 4.00
N VAL A 49 -0.94 -2.61 4.79
CA VAL A 49 0.04 -3.72 4.72
C VAL A 49 -0.61 -5.03 5.09
N ASP A 50 -1.35 -5.09 6.19
CA ASP A 50 -2.04 -6.30 6.65
C ASP A 50 -2.98 -6.83 5.57
N ARG A 51 -3.80 -5.96 4.97
CA ARG A 51 -4.71 -6.33 3.88
C ARG A 51 -3.97 -6.84 2.65
N ALA A 52 -2.84 -6.21 2.30
CA ALA A 52 -2.01 -6.66 1.19
C ALA A 52 -1.23 -7.95 1.51
N MET A 53 -0.85 -8.20 2.76
CA MET A 53 -0.28 -9.48 3.20
C MET A 53 -1.32 -10.60 3.21
N VAL A 54 -2.57 -10.28 3.56
CA VAL A 54 -3.71 -11.21 3.52
C VAL A 54 -4.17 -11.44 2.07
N TYR A 55 -3.87 -10.51 1.15
CA TYR A 55 -4.14 -10.66 -0.27
C TYR A 55 -3.31 -11.81 -0.84
N LYS A 56 -3.87 -13.01 -0.74
CA LYS A 56 -3.44 -14.15 -1.54
C LYS A 56 -3.91 -13.88 -2.95
N PRO A 57 -3.02 -13.81 -3.95
CA PRO A 57 -3.49 -13.85 -5.33
C PRO A 57 -4.34 -15.11 -5.44
N ILE A 58 -5.63 -14.90 -5.72
CA ILE A 58 -6.49 -15.99 -6.13
C ILE A 58 -5.79 -16.51 -7.38
N ALA A 59 -5.21 -17.72 -7.30
CA ALA A 59 -4.69 -18.39 -8.47
C ALA A 59 -5.90 -18.58 -9.39
N LEU A 60 -6.06 -17.66 -10.33
CA LEU A 60 -7.12 -17.64 -11.31
C LEU A 60 -6.58 -18.21 -12.62
#